data_AF-A0AAD7ZYW4-F1
#
_entry.id   AF-A0AAD7ZYW4-F1
#
_cell.length_a   1.000
_cell.length_b   1.000
_cell.length_c   1.000
_cell.angle_alpha   90.00
_cell.angle_beta   90.00
_cell.angle_gamma   90.00
#
_symmetry.space_group_name_H-M   'P 1'
#
loop_
_entity.id
_entity.type
_entity.pdbx_description
1 polymer ?
#
loop_
_entity_poly.entity_id
_entity_poly.type
_entity_poly.pdbx_seq_one_letter_code
_entity_poly.pdbx_strand_id
1 'polypeptide(L)'
;LSAQDNMSTKSINLDEEVQILEEHINEEKVDGPSAPDDIQKDTNEDQEQEEDIAMPVPQVKVGPDGQIILDEKSLVIETTGTKKSRKDLTNSAIIVDDGNDSVRYGICSKKNKRSKEWSKE
;
A
#
# COMPACT_ATOMS: atom_id res chain seq x y z
N LEU A 1 22.25 6.58 -44.80
CA LEU A 1 22.63 5.97 -43.50
C LEU A 1 21.41 5.21 -43.02
N SER A 2 21.39 3.88 -43.22
CA SER A 2 20.30 2.99 -42.79
C SER A 2 20.81 2.23 -41.57
N ALA A 3 20.17 2.41 -40.42
CA ALA A 3 20.43 1.62 -39.22
C ALA A 3 19.38 0.51 -39.15
N GLN A 4 19.84 -0.74 -39.24
CA GLN A 4 19.05 -1.92 -38.92
C GLN A 4 19.32 -2.26 -37.45
N ASP A 5 18.35 -2.00 -36.57
CA ASP A 5 18.40 -2.48 -35.19
C ASP A 5 17.84 -3.91 -35.14
N ASN A 6 18.74 -4.88 -35.04
CA ASN A 6 18.41 -6.27 -34.78
C ASN A 6 18.12 -6.45 -33.27
N MET A 7 16.85 -6.59 -32.90
CA MET A 7 16.45 -7.02 -31.55
C MET A 7 16.77 -8.51 -31.38
N SER A 8 17.89 -8.82 -30.72
CA SER A 8 18.21 -10.18 -30.27
C SER A 8 17.45 -10.48 -28.98
N THR A 9 16.30 -11.14 -29.09
CA THR A 9 15.62 -11.70 -27.91
C THR A 9 16.33 -12.98 -27.52
N LYS A 10 17.11 -12.92 -26.43
CA LYS A 10 17.69 -14.08 -25.78
C LYS A 10 16.55 -14.95 -25.24
N SER A 11 16.34 -16.12 -25.83
CA SER A 11 15.49 -17.16 -25.26
C SER A 11 16.13 -17.63 -23.95
N ILE A 12 15.46 -17.34 -22.83
CA ILE A 12 15.89 -17.76 -21.48
C ILE A 12 15.31 -19.16 -21.24
N ASN A 13 16.15 -20.09 -20.81
CA ASN A 13 15.82 -21.49 -20.61
C ASN A 13 15.02 -21.63 -19.30
N LEU A 14 13.78 -22.12 -19.38
CA LEU A 14 12.87 -22.27 -18.23
C LEU A 14 13.35 -23.30 -17.19
N ASP A 15 14.28 -24.17 -17.58
CA ASP A 15 14.81 -25.23 -16.72
C ASP A 15 15.79 -24.70 -15.64
N GLU A 16 16.33 -23.49 -15.81
CA GLU A 16 17.25 -22.87 -14.84
C GLU A 16 16.51 -22.22 -13.66
N GLU A 17 15.26 -21.74 -13.83
CA GLU A 17 14.49 -21.15 -12.73
C GLU A 17 13.97 -22.19 -11.72
N VAL A 18 13.66 -23.41 -12.17
CA VAL A 18 13.18 -24.48 -11.29
C VAL A 18 14.28 -24.96 -10.34
N GLN A 19 15.53 -25.00 -10.82
CA GLN A 19 16.68 -25.38 -9.97
C GLN A 19 16.96 -24.33 -8.89
N ILE A 20 16.83 -23.04 -9.20
CA ILE A 20 17.07 -21.96 -8.22
C ILE A 20 15.99 -21.95 -7.12
N LEU A 21 14.73 -22.31 -7.45
CA LEU A 21 13.63 -22.38 -6.49
C LEU A 21 13.69 -23.62 -5.58
N GLU A 22 14.14 -24.77 -6.08
CA GLU A 22 14.24 -26.00 -5.28
C GLU A 22 15.42 -25.99 -4.29
N GLU A 23 16.50 -25.26 -4.59
CA GLU A 23 17.68 -25.18 -3.71
C GLU A 23 17.43 -24.33 -2.45
N HIS A 24 16.55 -23.32 -2.51
CA HIS A 24 16.29 -22.42 -1.37
C HIS A 24 15.36 -23.00 -0.28
N ILE A 25 14.78 -24.18 -0.49
CA ILE A 25 13.82 -24.79 0.46
C ILE A 25 14.51 -25.76 1.44
N ASN A 26 15.76 -26.19 1.18
CA ASN A 26 16.36 -27.32 1.89
C ASN A 26 17.47 -27.00 2.91
N GLU A 27 17.78 -25.73 3.21
CA GLU A 27 18.76 -25.37 4.24
C GLU A 27 18.23 -24.35 5.27
N GLU A 28 17.20 -24.74 6.03
CA GLU A 28 16.94 -24.14 7.35
C GLU A 28 16.55 -25.25 8.35
N LYS A 29 17.56 -25.94 8.87
CA LYS A 29 17.40 -26.82 10.03
C LYS A 29 17.68 -26.02 11.29
N VAL A 30 16.69 -25.29 11.78
CA VAL A 30 16.77 -24.57 13.06
C VAL A 30 16.45 -25.53 14.20
N ASP A 31 17.43 -25.71 15.10
CA ASP A 31 17.25 -26.38 16.39
C ASP A 31 16.20 -25.61 17.21
N GLY A 32 15.07 -26.27 17.49
CA GLY A 32 13.99 -25.69 18.27
C GLY A 32 14.30 -25.63 19.77
N PRO A 33 13.97 -24.54 20.47
CA PRO A 33 13.82 -24.59 21.92
C PRO A 33 12.40 -25.03 22.31
N SER A 34 12.36 -26.06 23.16
CA SER A 34 11.22 -26.60 23.87
C SER A 34 10.30 -25.51 24.47
N ALA A 35 9.00 -25.63 24.25
CA ALA A 35 7.98 -24.93 25.04
C ALA A 35 8.01 -25.39 26.52
N PRO A 36 7.53 -24.55 27.44
CA PRO A 36 6.21 -24.83 27.98
C PRO A 36 5.27 -23.61 28.09
N ASP A 37 3.99 -23.91 27.92
CA ASP A 37 2.74 -23.24 28.32
C ASP A 37 2.80 -21.87 29.03
N ASP A 38 2.17 -20.86 28.40
CA ASP A 38 1.15 -20.04 29.06
C ASP A 38 0.26 -19.33 28.02
N ILE A 39 -0.91 -19.94 27.77
CA ILE A 39 -2.02 -19.36 27.03
C ILE A 39 -2.77 -18.44 27.99
N GLN A 40 -2.56 -17.13 27.87
CA GLN A 40 -3.57 -16.07 28.09
C GLN A 40 -2.92 -14.69 27.98
N LYS A 41 -3.15 -14.01 26.85
CA LYS A 41 -3.11 -12.55 26.82
C LYS A 41 -4.28 -12.06 25.98
N ASP A 42 -5.45 -12.00 26.61
CA ASP A 42 -6.51 -11.08 26.18
C ASP A 42 -5.94 -9.67 26.23
N THR A 43 -5.44 -9.17 25.10
CA THR A 43 -5.08 -7.77 24.93
C THR A 43 -6.02 -7.19 23.88
N ASN A 44 -7.24 -6.90 24.31
CA ASN A 44 -7.98 -5.78 23.75
C ASN A 44 -7.28 -4.52 24.25
N GLU A 45 -6.22 -4.11 23.57
CA GLU A 45 -5.69 -2.78 23.73
C GLU A 45 -5.60 -2.16 22.34
N ASP A 46 -6.53 -1.25 22.08
CA ASP A 46 -6.33 -0.13 21.16
C ASP A 46 -5.13 0.68 21.68
N GLN A 47 -3.92 0.16 21.48
CA GLN A 47 -2.69 0.89 21.76
C GLN A 47 -2.44 1.79 20.55
N GLU A 48 -2.87 3.06 20.65
CA GLU A 48 -2.19 4.16 19.98
C GLU A 48 -0.77 4.25 20.57
N GLN A 49 0.12 3.37 20.12
CA GLN A 49 1.55 3.42 20.40
C GLN A 49 2.23 4.22 19.29
N GLU A 50 3.04 5.20 19.70
CA GLU A 50 3.94 5.95 18.83
C GLU A 50 4.66 5.01 17.86
N GLU A 51 4.56 5.34 16.57
CA GLU A 51 4.91 4.51 15.43
C GLU A 51 6.42 4.31 15.33
N ASP A 52 6.99 3.40 16.12
CA ASP A 52 8.12 2.60 15.62
C ASP A 52 7.59 1.87 14.37
N ILE A 53 8.26 2.07 13.23
CA ILE A 53 7.84 1.62 11.89
C ILE A 53 7.96 0.08 11.79
N ALA A 54 7.21 -0.65 12.62
CA ALA A 54 7.10 -2.08 12.56
C ALA A 54 6.24 -2.45 11.36
N MET A 55 6.78 -3.27 10.45
CA MET A 55 6.00 -3.77 9.33
C MET A 55 4.88 -4.71 9.84
N PRO A 56 3.65 -4.62 9.30
CA PRO A 56 2.59 -5.53 9.69
C PRO A 56 2.94 -6.96 9.27
N VAL A 57 2.80 -7.90 10.21
CA VAL A 57 3.06 -9.32 10.01
C VAL A 57 1.72 -10.05 9.83
N PRO A 58 1.64 -11.07 8.95
CA PRO A 58 0.42 -11.86 8.78
C PRO A 58 0.02 -12.59 10.07
N GLN A 59 -1.29 -12.57 10.37
CA GLN A 59 -1.90 -13.27 11.49
C GLN A 59 -2.62 -14.53 11.05
N VAL A 60 -2.61 -15.55 11.92
CA VAL A 60 -3.29 -16.83 11.70
C VAL A 60 -4.29 -17.09 12.82
N LYS A 61 -5.37 -17.81 12.50
CA LYS A 61 -6.41 -18.27 13.41
C LYS A 61 -6.49 -19.79 13.38
N VAL A 62 -6.90 -20.39 14.49
CA VAL A 62 -7.15 -21.84 14.57
C VAL A 62 -8.62 -22.13 14.26
N GLY A 63 -8.86 -23.03 13.31
CA GLY A 63 -10.17 -23.56 12.96
C GLY A 63 -10.73 -24.52 14.02
N PRO A 64 -12.03 -24.85 13.97
CA PRO A 64 -12.67 -25.74 14.96
C PRO A 64 -12.06 -27.14 15.05
N ASP A 65 -11.41 -27.58 13.97
CA ASP A 65 -10.72 -28.85 13.82
C ASP A 65 -9.21 -28.76 14.08
N GLY A 66 -8.73 -27.60 14.55
CA GLY A 66 -7.31 -27.36 14.80
C GLY A 66 -6.51 -26.97 13.56
N GLN A 67 -7.16 -26.76 12.40
CA GLN A 67 -6.46 -26.26 11.23
C GLN A 67 -5.94 -24.84 11.44
N ILE A 68 -4.75 -24.54 10.93
CA ILE A 68 -4.20 -23.17 10.92
C ILE A 68 -4.72 -22.48 9.67
N ILE A 69 -5.49 -21.41 9.85
CA ILE A 69 -6.14 -20.64 8.78
C ILE A 69 -5.56 -19.22 8.81
N LEU A 70 -5.22 -18.68 7.64
CA LEU A 70 -4.76 -17.29 7.53
C LEU A 70 -5.93 -16.32 7.79
N ASP A 71 -5.71 -15.24 8.56
CA ASP A 71 -6.70 -14.17 8.70
C ASP A 71 -6.66 -13.23 7.48
N GLU A 72 -7.74 -13.24 6.71
CA GLU A 72 -7.92 -12.43 5.50
C GLU A 72 -7.75 -10.93 5.77
N LYS A 73 -8.13 -10.44 6.96
CA LYS A 73 -8.00 -9.02 7.31
C LYS A 73 -6.56 -8.60 7.50
N SER A 74 -5.72 -9.51 7.99
CA SER A 74 -4.30 -9.26 8.22
C SER A 74 -3.48 -9.29 6.92
N LEU A 75 -4.03 -9.87 5.85
CA LEU A 75 -3.41 -9.85 4.53
C LEU A 75 -3.49 -8.48 3.85
N VAL A 76 -4.40 -7.61 4.30
CA VAL A 76 -4.64 -6.30 3.68
C VAL A 76 -3.78 -5.23 4.35
N ILE A 77 -2.86 -4.65 3.58
CA ILE A 77 -2.02 -3.54 4.02
C ILE A 77 -2.68 -2.22 3.64
N GLU A 78 -3.19 -1.49 4.63
CA GLU A 78 -3.69 -0.13 4.44
C GLU A 78 -2.68 0.91 4.93
N THR A 79 -2.12 1.70 4.00
CA THR A 79 -1.19 2.77 4.35
C THR A 79 -1.93 3.98 4.95
N THR A 80 -1.24 4.74 5.80
CA THR A 80 -1.79 5.96 6.44
C THR A 80 -2.24 6.99 5.40
N GLY A 81 -1.55 7.10 4.26
CA GLY A 81 -1.94 7.94 3.13
C GLY A 81 -3.25 7.48 2.48
N THR A 82 -3.43 6.18 2.25
CA THR A 82 -4.65 5.63 1.66
C THR A 82 -5.86 5.75 2.60
N LYS A 83 -5.67 5.56 3.91
CA LYS A 83 -6.74 5.76 4.91
C LYS A 83 -7.21 7.21 4.94
N LYS A 84 -6.29 8.17 4.89
CA LYS A 84 -6.62 9.60 4.86
C LYS A 84 -7.31 9.98 3.56
N SER A 85 -6.75 9.60 2.41
CA SER A 85 -7.35 9.91 1.11
C SER A 85 -8.75 9.34 0.96
N ARG A 86 -9.01 8.12 1.44
CA ARG A 86 -10.36 7.53 1.42
C ARG A 86 -11.35 8.34 2.26
N LYS A 87 -10.95 8.79 3.45
CA LYS A 87 -11.77 9.64 4.32
C LYS A 87 -12.02 11.00 3.66
N ASP A 88 -10.98 11.62 3.09
CA ASP A 88 -11.07 12.91 2.43
C ASP A 88 -11.99 12.86 1.22
N LEU A 89 -11.87 11.83 0.37
CA LEU A 89 -12.74 11.61 -0.78
C LEU A 89 -14.19 11.37 -0.37
N THR A 90 -14.44 10.63 0.72
CA THR A 90 -15.80 10.38 1.22
C THR A 90 -16.47 11.66 1.73
N ASN A 91 -15.70 12.57 2.32
CA ASN A 91 -16.20 13.85 2.84
C ASN A 91 -16.21 14.97 1.79
N SER A 92 -15.56 14.77 0.64
CA SER A 92 -15.51 15.76 -0.43
C SER A 92 -16.86 15.89 -1.16
N ALA A 93 -17.20 17.12 -1.56
CA ALA A 93 -18.38 17.36 -2.38
C ALA A 93 -18.20 16.73 -3.78
N ILE A 94 -19.28 16.12 -4.30
CA ILE A 94 -19.32 15.66 -5.69
C ILE A 94 -19.34 16.89 -6.59
N ILE A 95 -18.30 17.07 -7.39
CA ILE A 95 -18.21 18.13 -8.39
C ILE A 95 -18.68 17.56 -9.73
N VAL A 96 -19.66 18.23 -10.36
CA VAL A 96 -20.11 17.92 -11.73
C VAL A 96 -19.51 18.97 -12.65
N ASP A 97 -18.75 18.54 -13.64
CA ASP A 97 -18.23 19.40 -14.70
C ASP A 97 -19.33 19.63 -15.76
N ASP A 98 -19.74 20.88 -15.94
CA ASP A 98 -20.74 21.28 -16.92
C ASP A 98 -20.13 21.62 -18.30
N GLY A 99 -18.80 21.45 -18.45
CA GLY A 99 -18.06 21.70 -19.68
C GLY A 99 -17.94 23.18 -20.04
N ASN A 100 -18.39 24.09 -19.17
CA ASN A 100 -18.28 25.54 -19.35
C ASN A 100 -17.03 26.12 -18.67
N ASP A 101 -16.20 25.28 -18.05
CA ASP A 101 -14.93 25.66 -17.45
C ASP A 101 -13.89 26.01 -18.54
N SER A 102 -14.01 27.24 -19.04
CA SER A 102 -13.08 27.79 -20.03
C SER A 102 -11.74 28.13 -19.38
N VAL A 103 -10.70 27.38 -19.77
CA VAL A 103 -9.30 27.68 -19.44
C VAL A 103 -8.86 28.91 -20.22
N ARG A 104 -9.03 30.09 -19.60
CA ARG A 104 -8.56 31.38 -20.12
C ARG A 104 -7.08 31.61 -19.80
N TYR A 105 -6.42 32.40 -20.64
CA TYR A 105 -5.04 32.83 -20.41
C TYR A 105 -4.89 33.53 -19.05
N GLY A 106 -3.80 33.24 -18.35
CA GLY A 106 -3.48 33.84 -17.06
C GLY A 106 -4.23 33.25 -15.86
N ILE A 107 -4.86 32.06 -15.97
CA ILE A 107 -5.45 31.38 -14.79
C ILE A 107 -4.39 30.97 -13.77
N CYS A 108 -3.28 30.38 -14.23
CA CYS A 108 -2.19 29.91 -13.39
C CYS A 108 -1.06 30.96 -13.21
N SER A 109 -1.26 32.22 -13.59
CA SER A 109 -0.30 33.29 -13.34
C SER A 109 -0.56 33.97 -11.99
N LYS A 110 0.43 34.67 -11.45
CA LYS A 110 0.30 35.45 -10.21
C LYS A 110 -0.72 36.58 -10.42
N LYS A 111 -1.97 36.34 -10.05
CA LYS A 111 -3.05 37.34 -10.10
C LYS A 111 -2.96 38.24 -8.88
N ASN A 112 -2.88 39.55 -9.12
CA ASN A 112 -3.17 40.51 -8.06
C ASN A 112 -4.65 40.41 -7.71
N LYS A 113 -4.98 40.23 -6.42
CA LYS A 113 -6.37 40.31 -5.96
C LYS A 113 -6.92 41.67 -6.40
N ARG A 114 -8.11 41.69 -6.99
CA ARG A 114 -8.77 42.96 -7.34
C ARG A 114 -8.87 43.79 -6.05
N SER A 115 -8.42 45.04 -6.12
CA SER A 115 -8.55 45.97 -4.99
C SER A 115 -10.02 46.14 -4.63
N LYS A 116 -10.31 46.21 -3.33
CA LYS A 116 -11.64 46.59 -2.85
C LYS A 116 -11.93 48.01 -3.37
N GLU A 117 -13.14 48.23 -3.87
CA GLU A 117 -13.60 49.57 -4.23
C GLU A 117 -13.55 50.47 -2.99
N TRP A 118 -13.04 51.69 -3.14
CA TRP A 118 -12.98 52.66 -2.05
C TRP A 118 -14.40 53.04 -1.61
N SER A 119 -14.64 53.09 -0.31
CA SER A 119 -15.90 53.61 0.22
C SER A 119 -15.94 55.13 0.06
N LYS A 120 -17.10 55.67 -0.32
CA LYS A 120 -17.32 57.13 -0.41
C LYS A 120 -17.77 57.62 0.96
N GLU A 121 -16.81 57.94 1.82
CA GLU A 121 -17.02 58.75 3.03
C GLU A 121 -16.21 60.05 2.91
#